data_AF-A0A644YUN0-F1
#
_entry.id   AF-A0A644YUN0-F1
#
_cell.length_a   1.000
_cell.length_b   1.000
_cell.length_c   1.000
_cell.angle_alpha   90.00
_cell.angle_beta   90.00
_cell.angle_gamma   90.00
#
_symmetry.space_group_name_H-M   'P 1'
#
loop_
_entity.id
_entity.type
_entity.pdbx_description
1 polymer ?
#
loop_
_entity_poly.entity_id
_entity_poly.type
_entity_poly.pdbx_seq_one_letter_code
_entity_poly.pdbx_strand_id
1 'polypeptide(L)'
;MDYKHGKGVQVEADNNPQMMLYALGALEIFDGIYDIDSLSMIIYQPRRSNVSTFTMAKVDLYQWVEETLKPAAELSYAGEGDFKCGDWCQFCKVKQDCRKRAEYNMELAKFDFQLPPLLTDEDVEEILGRIDGLVSWANDIKEYTLQAAVGGKEWHGWKLVEGRSNRKYTDENVVAATVTAAGFDPYEHKVLGVTAMTSLLGKKRFEEVLGGYIEKPQGKPTLVPESDKRPAMNTAKNDFNEFEEDK
;
A
#
# COMPACT_ATOMS: atom_id res chain seq x y z
N MET A 1 50.95 -8.84 -10.35
CA MET A 1 50.16 -8.85 -11.60
C MET A 1 49.20 -10.03 -11.55
N ASP A 2 47.94 -9.85 -11.97
CA ASP A 2 46.91 -10.91 -12.01
C ASP A 2 46.36 -11.09 -13.44
N TYR A 3 46.31 -12.34 -13.89
CA TYR A 3 45.85 -12.73 -15.22
C TYR A 3 44.40 -13.20 -15.15
N LYS A 4 43.50 -12.49 -15.83
CA LYS A 4 42.07 -12.80 -15.86
C LYS A 4 41.63 -13.27 -17.25
N HIS A 5 40.94 -14.40 -17.31
CA HIS A 5 40.50 -15.02 -18.59
C HIS A 5 38.99 -14.96 -18.84
N GLY A 6 38.22 -14.32 -17.96
CA GLY A 6 36.79 -14.09 -18.14
C GLY A 6 36.52 -13.14 -19.31
N LYS A 7 35.51 -13.47 -20.14
CA LYS A 7 35.06 -12.59 -21.25
C LYS A 7 33.87 -11.70 -20.84
N GLY A 8 33.00 -12.19 -19.96
CA GLY A 8 31.73 -11.53 -19.63
C GLY A 8 31.88 -10.22 -18.83
N VAL A 9 32.81 -10.16 -17.88
CA VAL A 9 33.01 -9.02 -16.99
C VAL A 9 34.43 -8.50 -17.12
N GLN A 10 34.56 -7.20 -17.37
CA GLN A 10 35.85 -6.51 -17.32
C GLN A 10 36.26 -6.31 -15.87
N VAL A 11 37.53 -6.52 -15.55
CA VAL A 11 38.07 -6.40 -14.20
C VAL A 11 39.15 -5.33 -14.22
N GLU A 12 38.97 -4.30 -13.41
CA GLU A 12 39.89 -3.17 -13.29
C GLU A 12 40.80 -3.32 -12.07
N ALA A 13 42.03 -2.79 -12.18
CA ALA A 13 43.01 -2.78 -11.12
C ALA A 13 42.77 -1.64 -10.10
N ASP A 14 42.05 -0.59 -10.52
CA ASP A 14 41.75 0.58 -9.69
C ASP A 14 41.06 0.17 -8.38
N ASN A 15 41.70 0.48 -7.25
CA ASN A 15 41.26 0.16 -5.89
C ASN A 15 40.71 -1.27 -5.73
N ASN A 16 41.29 -2.24 -6.43
CA ASN A 16 40.79 -3.61 -6.47
C ASN A 16 41.19 -4.38 -5.19
N PRO A 17 40.24 -4.83 -4.34
CA PRO A 17 40.57 -5.48 -3.07
C PRO A 17 41.41 -6.76 -3.21
N GLN A 18 41.20 -7.53 -4.29
CA GLN A 18 42.00 -8.73 -4.56
C GLN A 18 43.45 -8.36 -4.87
N MET A 19 43.66 -7.31 -5.66
CA MET A 19 45.01 -6.85 -5.98
C MET A 19 45.71 -6.24 -4.76
N MET A 20 44.97 -5.49 -3.94
CA MET A 20 45.47 -4.89 -2.70
C MET A 20 45.90 -5.96 -1.70
N LEU A 21 45.18 -7.09 -1.60
CA LEU A 21 45.62 -8.26 -0.83
C LEU A 21 46.94 -8.85 -1.35
N TYR A 22 47.11 -8.96 -2.67
CA TYR A 22 48.39 -9.41 -3.24
C TYR A 22 49.52 -8.41 -2.99
N ALA A 23 49.24 -7.11 -3.06
CA ALA A 23 50.21 -6.06 -2.75
C ALA A 23 50.65 -6.12 -1.28
N LEU A 24 49.71 -6.33 -0.36
CA LEU A 24 50.01 -6.53 1.07
C LEU A 24 50.90 -7.75 1.30
N GLY A 25 50.56 -8.90 0.69
CA GLY A 25 51.39 -10.09 0.78
C GLY A 25 52.79 -9.92 0.20
N ALA A 26 52.94 -9.11 -0.85
CA ALA A 26 54.24 -8.77 -1.40
C ALA A 26 55.05 -7.86 -0.44
N LEU A 27 54.41 -6.86 0.18
CA LEU A 27 55.07 -6.04 1.20
C LEU A 27 55.57 -6.90 2.36
N GLU A 28 54.76 -7.81 2.87
CA GLU A 28 55.16 -8.69 3.98
C GLU A 28 56.45 -9.47 3.70
N ILE A 29 56.71 -9.81 2.43
CA ILE A 29 57.90 -10.56 2.02
C ILE A 29 59.11 -9.63 1.76
N PHE A 30 58.89 -8.45 1.17
CA PHE A 30 59.97 -7.63 0.60
C PHE A 30 60.25 -6.32 1.35
N ASP A 31 59.34 -5.85 2.19
CA ASP A 31 59.45 -4.55 2.87
C ASP A 31 60.58 -4.50 3.90
N GLY A 32 60.97 -5.65 4.47
CA GLY A 32 62.16 -5.75 5.30
C GLY A 32 63.48 -5.73 4.53
N ILE A 33 63.44 -5.85 3.20
CA ILE A 33 64.61 -5.93 2.31
C ILE A 33 64.80 -4.62 1.54
N TYR A 34 63.71 -3.96 1.15
CA TYR A 34 63.70 -2.75 0.34
C TYR A 34 62.86 -1.66 0.99
N ASP A 35 63.26 -0.40 0.81
CA ASP A 35 62.45 0.75 1.20
C ASP A 35 61.38 1.01 0.12
N ILE A 36 60.16 0.52 0.35
CA ILE A 36 59.07 0.54 -0.64
C ILE A 36 58.10 1.67 -0.30
N ASP A 37 58.06 2.71 -1.13
CA ASP A 37 57.12 3.82 -0.96
C ASP A 37 55.77 3.61 -1.69
N SER A 38 55.79 2.89 -2.81
CA SER A 38 54.63 2.73 -3.69
C SER A 38 54.58 1.36 -4.35
N LEU A 39 53.37 0.92 -4.67
CA LEU A 39 53.10 -0.37 -5.28
C LEU A 39 52.27 -0.20 -6.54
N SER A 40 52.60 -0.95 -7.58
CA SER A 40 51.84 -0.99 -8.83
C SER A 40 51.21 -2.37 -9.04
N MET A 41 49.89 -2.39 -9.12
CA MET A 41 49.07 -3.56 -9.33
C MET A 41 48.56 -3.55 -10.76
N ILE A 42 48.69 -4.69 -11.45
CA ILE A 42 48.30 -4.82 -12.86
C ILE A 42 47.34 -5.99 -13.00
N ILE A 43 46.20 -5.74 -13.62
CA ILE A 43 45.28 -6.75 -14.12
C ILE A 43 45.42 -6.83 -15.64
N TYR A 44 45.68 -8.05 -16.12
CA TYR A 44 45.78 -8.32 -17.55
C TYR A 44 44.66 -9.27 -18.00
N GLN A 45 43.84 -8.80 -18.93
CA GLN A 45 42.67 -9.49 -19.48
C GLN A 45 42.81 -9.65 -21.01
N PRO A 46 43.61 -10.64 -21.48
CA PRO A 46 43.97 -10.76 -22.90
C PRO A 46 42.76 -10.95 -23.82
N ARG A 47 41.74 -11.69 -23.36
CA ARG A 47 40.53 -11.97 -24.16
C ARG A 47 39.61 -10.76 -24.36
N ARG A 48 39.87 -9.64 -23.68
CA ARG A 48 39.18 -8.36 -23.83
C ARG A 48 40.11 -7.23 -24.28
N SER A 49 41.39 -7.55 -24.57
CA SER A 49 42.43 -6.55 -24.80
C SER A 49 42.50 -5.48 -23.70
N ASN A 50 42.20 -5.86 -22.45
CA ASN A 50 42.20 -4.94 -21.31
C ASN A 50 43.50 -5.11 -20.50
N VAL A 51 44.17 -3.99 -20.24
CA VAL A 51 45.32 -3.88 -19.35
C VAL A 51 45.04 -2.73 -18.40
N SER A 52 44.78 -3.06 -17.14
CA SER A 52 44.44 -2.08 -16.12
C SER A 52 45.55 -2.03 -15.09
N THR A 53 46.02 -0.82 -14.76
CA THR A 53 47.12 -0.60 -13.81
C THR A 53 46.67 0.40 -12.77
N PHE A 54 46.97 0.10 -11.51
CA PHE A 54 46.70 0.99 -10.39
C PHE A 54 47.94 1.08 -9.51
N THR A 55 48.35 2.30 -9.21
CA THR A 55 49.51 2.58 -8.37
C THR A 55 49.04 3.35 -7.15
N MET A 56 49.48 2.92 -5.96
CA MET A 56 49.14 3.59 -4.71
C MET A 56 50.33 3.63 -3.76
N ALA A 57 50.30 4.54 -2.79
CA ALA A 57 51.32 4.61 -1.76
C ALA A 57 51.17 3.46 -0.76
N LYS A 58 52.29 3.05 -0.17
CA LYS A 58 52.31 2.03 0.90
C LYS A 58 51.41 2.42 2.07
N VAL A 59 51.43 3.70 2.46
CA VAL A 59 50.62 4.23 3.58
C VAL A 59 49.12 4.07 3.34
N ASP A 60 48.64 4.35 2.13
CA ASP A 60 47.23 4.23 1.77
C ASP A 60 46.77 2.77 1.80
N LEU A 61 47.66 1.84 1.42
CA LEU A 61 47.36 0.41 1.48
C LEU A 61 47.20 -0.06 2.93
N TYR A 62 48.08 0.34 3.85
CA TYR A 62 47.94 0.03 5.26
C TYR A 62 46.70 0.66 5.89
N GLN A 63 46.34 1.89 5.48
CA GLN A 63 45.09 2.50 5.93
C GLN A 63 43.88 1.65 5.51
N TRP A 64 43.82 1.20 4.26
CA TRP A 64 42.76 0.29 3.81
C TRP A 64 42.74 -1.03 4.59
N VAL A 65 43.90 -1.54 4.99
CA VAL A 65 43.99 -2.75 5.82
C VAL A 65 43.32 -2.55 7.17
N GLU A 66 43.63 -1.46 7.87
CA GLU A 66 43.06 -1.17 9.19
C GLU A 66 41.58 -0.81 9.11
N GLU A 67 41.17 -0.01 8.14
CA GLU A 67 39.81 0.55 8.08
C GLU A 67 38.80 -0.38 7.40
N THR A 68 39.25 -1.27 6.50
CA THR A 68 38.36 -2.11 5.69
C THR A 68 38.64 -3.59 5.84
N LEU A 69 39.89 -4.03 5.62
CA LEU A 69 40.20 -5.46 5.55
C LEU A 69 40.04 -6.15 6.91
N LYS A 70 40.68 -5.63 7.96
CA LYS A 70 40.64 -6.23 9.31
C LYS A 70 39.20 -6.29 9.87
N PRO A 71 38.40 -5.21 9.87
CA PRO A 71 37.03 -5.26 10.35
C PRO A 71 36.17 -6.27 9.58
N ALA A 72 36.31 -6.33 8.25
CA ALA A 72 35.57 -7.30 7.44
C ALA A 72 35.99 -8.75 7.73
N ALA A 73 37.28 -9.00 7.96
CA ALA A 73 37.80 -10.31 8.32
C ALA A 73 37.29 -10.77 9.70
N GLU A 74 37.27 -9.88 10.69
CA GLU A 74 36.74 -10.15 12.03
C GLU A 74 35.25 -10.51 12.00
N LEU A 75 34.43 -9.70 11.31
CA LEU A 75 33.00 -9.98 11.12
C LEU A 75 32.79 -11.34 10.45
N SER A 76 33.53 -11.62 9.37
CA SER A 76 33.42 -12.89 8.66
C SER A 76 33.84 -14.08 9.54
N TYR A 77 34.84 -13.92 10.41
CA TYR A 77 35.30 -14.97 11.31
C TYR A 77 34.28 -15.25 12.42
N ALA A 78 33.59 -14.21 12.91
CA ALA A 78 32.49 -14.32 13.87
C ALA A 78 31.20 -14.92 13.27
N GLY A 79 31.13 -15.08 11.94
CA GLY A 79 29.91 -15.49 11.25
C GLY A 79 28.85 -14.38 11.19
N GLU A 80 29.27 -13.14 11.40
CA GLU A 80 28.44 -11.94 11.37
C GLU A 80 28.46 -11.29 9.96
N GLY A 81 27.68 -10.23 9.81
CA GLY A 81 27.62 -9.44 8.59
C GLY A 81 26.25 -9.45 7.92
N ASP A 82 25.98 -8.39 7.17
CA ASP A 82 24.70 -8.18 6.52
C ASP A 82 24.67 -8.73 5.10
N PHE A 83 23.52 -9.27 4.71
CA PHE A 83 23.24 -9.50 3.30
C PHE A 83 23.19 -8.16 2.55
N LYS A 84 23.90 -8.09 1.42
CA LYS A 84 23.91 -6.94 0.50
C LYS A 84 23.59 -7.39 -0.92
N CYS A 85 22.84 -6.55 -1.64
CA CYS A 85 22.54 -6.72 -3.05
C CYS A 85 23.46 -5.82 -3.90
N GLY A 86 23.97 -6.34 -5.00
CA GLY A 86 24.87 -5.63 -5.93
C GLY A 86 25.19 -6.48 -7.16
N ASP A 87 26.14 -6.04 -7.98
CA ASP A 87 26.47 -6.69 -9.26
C ASP A 87 26.89 -8.15 -9.11
N TRP A 88 27.48 -8.52 -7.96
CA TRP A 88 27.87 -9.89 -7.63
C TRP A 88 26.67 -10.85 -7.51
N CYS A 89 25.45 -10.35 -7.32
CA CYS A 89 24.25 -11.18 -7.23
C CYS A 89 24.00 -12.04 -8.47
N GLN A 90 24.53 -11.65 -9.65
CA GLN A 90 24.41 -12.45 -10.88
C GLN A 90 25.08 -13.84 -10.75
N PHE A 91 26.15 -13.93 -9.96
CA PHE A 91 26.93 -15.16 -9.72
C PHE A 91 26.58 -15.85 -8.40
N CYS A 92 25.70 -15.25 -7.57
CA CYS A 92 25.34 -15.78 -6.27
C CYS A 92 24.54 -17.10 -6.39
N LYS A 93 24.93 -18.13 -5.62
CA LYS A 93 24.26 -19.44 -5.63
C LYS A 93 22.83 -19.40 -5.07
N VAL A 94 22.58 -18.53 -4.09
CA VAL A 94 21.26 -18.35 -3.44
C VAL A 94 20.43 -17.24 -4.07
N LYS A 95 20.78 -16.79 -5.30
CA LYS A 95 20.17 -15.61 -5.93
C LYS A 95 18.67 -15.71 -6.20
N GLN A 96 18.10 -16.92 -6.19
CA GLN A 96 16.66 -17.15 -6.39
C GLN A 96 15.87 -16.87 -5.10
N ASP A 97 16.39 -17.29 -3.94
CA ASP A 97 15.68 -17.23 -2.67
C ASP A 97 16.27 -16.18 -1.69
N CYS A 98 17.20 -15.33 -2.17
CA CYS A 98 17.82 -14.29 -1.37
C CYS A 98 16.81 -13.16 -1.04
N ARG A 99 16.37 -13.09 0.22
CA ARG A 99 15.46 -12.03 0.71
C ARG A 99 15.95 -10.62 0.37
N LYS A 100 17.23 -10.33 0.61
CA LYS A 100 17.79 -9.00 0.39
C LYS A 100 17.75 -8.56 -1.07
N ARG A 101 17.95 -9.51 -1.99
CA ARG A 101 17.85 -9.25 -3.44
C ARG A 101 16.41 -8.96 -3.85
N ALA A 102 15.44 -9.67 -3.26
CA ALA A 102 14.03 -9.39 -3.47
C ALA A 102 13.63 -8.00 -2.94
N GLU A 103 14.07 -7.62 -1.74
CA GLU A 103 13.85 -6.28 -1.18
C GLU A 103 14.41 -5.18 -2.09
N TYR A 104 15.67 -5.31 -2.52
CA TYR A 104 16.33 -4.35 -3.42
C TYR A 104 15.56 -4.17 -4.74
N ASN A 105 15.11 -5.26 -5.35
CA ASN A 105 14.32 -5.19 -6.59
C ASN A 105 12.91 -4.64 -6.37
N MET A 106 12.29 -4.87 -5.20
CA MET A 106 10.98 -4.31 -4.86
C MET A 106 11.01 -2.79 -4.66
N GLU A 107 12.18 -2.18 -4.45
CA GLU A 107 12.31 -0.73 -4.47
C GLU A 107 12.02 -0.12 -5.85
N LEU A 108 12.23 -0.86 -6.94
CA LEU A 108 11.84 -0.43 -8.28
C LEU A 108 10.32 -0.26 -8.42
N ALA A 109 9.54 -1.07 -7.70
CA ALA A 109 8.08 -0.91 -7.69
C ALA A 109 7.67 0.48 -7.18
N LYS A 110 8.43 1.10 -6.27
CA LYS A 110 8.16 2.47 -5.79
C LYS A 110 8.18 3.51 -6.92
N PHE A 111 8.90 3.25 -8.02
CA PHE A 111 8.98 4.13 -9.18
C PHE A 111 7.86 3.89 -10.21
N ASP A 112 7.37 2.64 -10.34
CA ASP A 112 6.12 2.36 -11.08
C ASP A 112 4.88 2.96 -10.37
N PHE A 113 4.98 3.27 -9.07
CA PHE A 113 3.94 3.93 -8.27
C PHE A 113 4.11 5.45 -8.14
N GLN A 114 4.71 6.15 -9.11
CA GLN A 114 4.30 7.55 -9.32
C GLN A 114 2.92 7.55 -9.97
N LEU A 115 1.91 7.14 -9.20
CA LEU A 115 0.51 7.24 -9.57
C LEU A 115 0.25 8.70 -9.95
N PRO A 116 -0.44 8.97 -11.07
CA PRO A 116 -0.84 10.31 -11.43
C PRO A 116 -1.52 10.99 -10.24
N PRO A 117 -1.42 12.33 -10.12
CA PRO A 117 -2.04 13.04 -8.99
C PRO A 117 -3.56 12.87 -8.92
N LEU A 118 -4.19 12.36 -9.99
CA LEU A 118 -5.61 12.08 -10.11
C LEU A 118 -5.80 10.59 -10.40
N LEU A 119 -6.89 10.03 -9.87
CA LEU A 119 -7.34 8.69 -10.22
C LEU A 119 -7.85 8.68 -11.67
N THR A 120 -7.52 7.62 -12.40
CA THR A 120 -8.11 7.32 -13.71
C THR A 120 -9.49 6.66 -13.53
N ASP A 121 -10.27 6.59 -14.61
CA ASP A 121 -11.58 5.91 -14.57
C ASP A 121 -11.39 4.42 -14.25
N GLU A 122 -10.34 3.79 -14.78
CA GLU A 122 -9.96 2.41 -14.48
C GLU A 122 -9.63 2.19 -12.99
N ASP A 123 -8.94 3.15 -12.35
CA ASP A 123 -8.67 3.09 -10.91
C ASP A 123 -9.98 3.14 -10.11
N VAL A 124 -10.93 4.00 -10.52
CA VAL A 124 -12.24 4.14 -9.86
C VAL A 124 -13.07 2.87 -10.01
N GLU A 125 -13.05 2.22 -11.19
CA GLU A 125 -13.73 0.96 -11.44
C GLU A 125 -13.16 -0.19 -10.59
N GLU A 126 -11.83 -0.29 -10.46
CA GLU A 126 -11.21 -1.29 -9.58
C GLU A 126 -11.58 -1.04 -8.11
N ILE A 127 -11.54 0.23 -7.67
CA ILE A 127 -11.96 0.61 -6.31
C ILE A 127 -13.42 0.23 -6.09
N LEU A 128 -14.32 0.52 -7.04
CA LEU A 128 -15.74 0.21 -6.93
C LEU A 128 -15.99 -1.28 -6.72
N GLY A 129 -15.22 -2.15 -7.37
CA GLY A 129 -15.30 -3.60 -7.18
C GLY A 129 -14.88 -4.10 -5.79
N ARG A 130 -14.17 -3.27 -5.00
CA ARG A 130 -13.54 -3.68 -3.72
C ARG A 130 -14.01 -2.85 -2.52
N ILE A 131 -14.62 -1.68 -2.75
CA ILE A 131 -14.92 -0.68 -1.72
C ILE A 131 -15.88 -1.20 -0.66
N ASP A 132 -16.89 -1.99 -1.04
CA ASP A 132 -17.85 -2.55 -0.08
C ASP A 132 -17.17 -3.50 0.91
N GLY A 133 -16.21 -4.30 0.44
CA GLY A 133 -15.41 -5.17 1.30
C GLY A 133 -14.52 -4.38 2.26
N LEU A 134 -13.91 -3.29 1.78
CA LEU A 134 -13.11 -2.39 2.61
C LEU A 134 -13.96 -1.72 3.71
N VAL A 135 -15.15 -1.22 3.35
CA VAL A 135 -16.09 -0.59 4.29
C VAL A 135 -16.58 -1.60 5.32
N SER A 136 -16.91 -2.82 4.90
CA SER A 136 -17.30 -3.91 5.81
C SER A 136 -16.20 -4.19 6.84
N TRP A 137 -14.97 -4.42 6.38
CA TRP A 137 -13.84 -4.70 7.26
C TRP A 137 -13.53 -3.53 8.22
N ALA A 138 -13.63 -2.29 7.75
CA ALA A 138 -13.47 -1.12 8.60
C ALA A 138 -14.54 -1.05 9.70
N ASN A 139 -15.78 -1.47 9.41
CA ASN A 139 -16.84 -1.57 10.41
C ASN A 139 -16.58 -2.72 11.38
N ASP A 140 -16.08 -3.86 10.92
CA ASP A 140 -15.71 -5.00 11.79
C ASP A 140 -14.63 -4.59 12.81
N ILE A 141 -13.63 -3.80 12.38
CA ILE A 141 -12.61 -3.25 13.30
C ILE A 141 -13.24 -2.32 14.34
N LYS A 142 -14.14 -1.43 13.93
CA LYS A 142 -14.83 -0.52 14.86
C LYS A 142 -15.65 -1.30 15.89
N GLU A 143 -16.36 -2.34 15.46
CA GLU A 143 -17.14 -3.18 16.36
C GLU A 143 -16.25 -3.97 17.32
N TYR A 144 -15.19 -4.60 16.81
CA TYR A 144 -14.22 -5.32 17.63
C TYR A 144 -13.58 -4.42 18.68
N THR A 145 -13.10 -3.23 18.28
CA THR A 145 -12.43 -2.31 19.20
C THR A 145 -13.38 -1.79 20.28
N LEU A 146 -14.65 -1.52 19.93
CA LEU A 146 -15.70 -1.16 20.88
C LEU A 146 -15.99 -2.28 21.87
N GLN A 147 -16.21 -3.52 21.39
CA GLN A 147 -16.49 -4.66 22.26
C GLN A 147 -15.33 -4.94 23.22
N ALA A 148 -14.08 -4.86 22.73
CA ALA A 148 -12.91 -5.00 23.57
C ALA A 148 -12.82 -3.88 24.63
N ALA A 149 -13.15 -2.63 24.28
CA ALA A 149 -13.16 -1.51 25.20
C ALA A 149 -14.24 -1.65 26.29
N VAL A 150 -15.45 -2.11 25.92
CA VAL A 150 -16.52 -2.46 26.86
C VAL A 150 -16.08 -3.59 27.80
N GLY A 151 -15.28 -4.53 27.29
CA GLY A 151 -14.63 -5.59 28.08
C GLY A 151 -13.46 -5.14 28.96
N GLY A 152 -13.14 -3.84 29.00
CA GLY A 152 -12.11 -3.26 29.87
C GLY A 152 -10.73 -3.07 29.23
N LYS A 153 -10.57 -3.33 27.92
CA LYS A 153 -9.32 -3.05 27.20
C LYS A 153 -9.17 -1.56 26.91
N GLU A 154 -8.03 -0.98 27.27
CA GLU A 154 -7.69 0.39 26.90
C GLU A 154 -6.98 0.44 25.54
N TRP A 155 -7.37 1.41 24.70
CA TRP A 155 -6.73 1.69 23.41
C TRP A 155 -6.01 3.04 23.49
N HIS A 156 -4.71 3.06 23.18
CA HIS A 156 -3.91 4.28 23.28
C HIS A 156 -4.48 5.42 22.42
N GLY A 157 -4.72 6.59 23.03
CA GLY A 157 -5.29 7.76 22.37
C GLY A 157 -6.82 7.77 22.24
N TRP A 158 -7.52 6.74 22.75
CA TRP A 158 -8.97 6.63 22.71
C TRP A 158 -9.57 6.48 24.11
N LYS A 159 -10.83 6.90 24.27
CA LYS A 159 -11.58 6.72 25.51
C LYS A 159 -12.97 6.15 25.22
N LEU A 160 -13.45 5.27 26.09
CA LEU A 160 -14.82 4.79 26.07
C LEU A 160 -15.72 5.83 26.77
N VAL A 161 -16.81 6.23 26.11
CA VAL A 161 -17.78 7.21 26.64
C VAL A 161 -19.19 6.70 26.40
N GLU A 162 -20.14 7.18 27.20
CA GLU A 162 -21.55 6.93 26.95
C GLU A 162 -21.98 7.58 25.62
N GLY A 163 -22.81 6.84 24.86
CA GLY A 163 -23.45 7.38 23.66
C GLY A 163 -24.35 8.57 24.00
N ARG A 164 -24.64 9.42 23.01
CA ARG A 164 -25.58 10.53 23.21
C ARG A 164 -26.96 9.98 23.56
N SER A 165 -27.47 10.34 24.73
CA SER A 165 -28.84 10.02 25.12
C SER A 165 -29.82 11.04 24.54
N ASN A 166 -30.94 10.56 24.02
CA ASN A 166 -32.05 11.42 23.63
C ASN A 166 -32.99 11.60 24.82
N ARG A 167 -33.45 12.83 25.04
CA ARG A 167 -34.51 13.10 26.02
C ARG A 167 -35.78 12.36 25.60
N LYS A 168 -36.42 11.69 26.55
CA LYS A 168 -37.71 11.02 26.39
C LYS A 168 -38.65 11.50 27.49
N TYR A 169 -39.92 11.59 27.19
CA TYR A 169 -40.94 11.84 28.20
C TYR A 169 -41.05 10.61 29.12
N THR A 170 -41.22 10.85 30.41
CA THR A 170 -41.33 9.78 31.42
C THR A 170 -42.73 9.14 31.42
N ASP A 171 -43.76 9.93 31.11
CA ASP A 171 -45.13 9.46 30.94
C ASP A 171 -45.81 10.32 29.86
N GLU A 172 -46.08 9.72 28.71
CA GLU A 172 -46.68 10.42 27.58
C GLU A 172 -48.11 10.89 27.86
N ASN A 173 -48.87 10.21 28.73
CA ASN A 173 -50.24 10.60 29.08
C ASN A 173 -50.24 11.85 29.97
N VAL A 174 -49.34 11.90 30.96
CA VAL A 174 -49.18 13.08 31.82
C VAL A 174 -48.71 14.27 30.99
N VAL A 175 -47.78 14.05 30.07
CA VAL A 175 -47.30 15.09 29.15
C VAL A 175 -48.43 15.58 28.25
N ALA A 176 -49.19 14.67 27.62
CA ALA A 176 -50.30 15.03 26.75
C ALA A 176 -51.37 15.82 27.51
N ALA A 177 -51.75 15.39 28.72
CA ALA A 177 -52.70 16.11 29.56
C ALA A 177 -52.20 17.50 29.97
N THR A 178 -50.91 17.61 30.33
CA THR A 178 -50.30 18.89 30.74
C THR A 178 -50.24 19.89 29.60
N VAL A 179 -49.85 19.44 28.40
CA VAL A 179 -49.77 20.28 27.20
C VAL A 179 -51.17 20.67 26.71
N THR A 180 -52.14 19.74 26.75
CA THR A 180 -53.55 20.03 26.44
C THR A 180 -54.14 21.06 27.42
N ALA A 181 -53.85 20.93 28.72
CA ALA A 181 -54.27 21.89 29.74
C ALA A 181 -53.62 23.27 29.55
N ALA A 182 -52.43 23.33 28.98
CA ALA A 182 -51.75 24.56 28.57
C ALA A 182 -52.30 25.16 27.26
N GLY A 183 -53.30 24.53 26.64
CA GLY A 183 -53.96 25.03 25.44
C GLY A 183 -53.28 24.65 24.12
N PHE A 184 -52.33 23.71 24.14
CA PHE A 184 -51.62 23.24 22.95
C PHE A 184 -51.97 21.78 22.64
N ASP A 185 -51.86 21.38 21.38
CA ASP A 185 -52.03 19.98 20.97
C ASP A 185 -50.71 19.21 21.18
N PRO A 186 -50.67 18.19 22.05
CA PRO A 186 -49.46 17.41 22.31
C PRO A 186 -49.12 16.40 21.21
N TYR A 187 -50.00 16.17 20.24
CA TYR A 187 -49.85 15.09 19.26
C TYR A 187 -49.35 15.60 17.91
N GLU A 188 -48.51 14.79 17.26
CA GLU A 188 -48.15 14.99 15.86
C GLU A 188 -49.20 14.36 14.95
N HIS A 189 -49.92 15.16 14.18
CA HIS A 189 -50.90 14.67 13.20
C HIS A 189 -50.23 14.38 11.88
N LYS A 190 -49.89 13.11 11.66
CA LYS A 190 -49.29 12.62 10.42
C LYS A 190 -50.27 11.74 9.65
N VAL A 191 -50.41 11.98 8.35
CA VAL A 191 -51.16 11.10 7.45
C VAL A 191 -50.54 9.70 7.49
N LEU A 192 -51.37 8.67 7.65
CA LEU A 192 -50.89 7.30 7.70
C LEU A 192 -50.13 6.93 6.41
N GLY A 193 -49.05 6.16 6.58
CA GLY A 193 -48.32 5.61 5.44
C GLY A 193 -49.20 4.71 4.58
N VAL A 194 -48.88 4.59 3.29
CA VAL A 194 -49.66 3.85 2.27
C VAL A 194 -50.10 2.48 2.77
N THR A 195 -49.21 1.72 3.40
CA THR A 195 -49.52 0.38 3.93
C THR A 195 -50.55 0.42 5.06
N ALA A 196 -50.39 1.32 6.03
CA ALA A 196 -51.32 1.47 7.15
C ALA A 196 -52.68 1.99 6.69
N MET A 197 -52.68 2.94 5.74
CA MET A 197 -53.90 3.48 5.12
C MET A 197 -54.64 2.42 4.28
N THR A 198 -53.91 1.56 3.57
CA THR A 198 -54.46 0.42 2.82
C THR A 198 -55.11 -0.60 3.76
N SER A 199 -54.48 -0.89 4.90
CA SER A 199 -55.04 -1.80 5.91
C SER A 199 -56.31 -1.23 6.56
N LEU A 200 -56.37 0.08 6.78
CA LEU A 200 -57.53 0.75 7.37
C LEU A 200 -58.75 0.78 6.43
N LEU A 201 -58.53 1.13 5.15
CA LEU A 201 -59.61 1.30 4.18
C LEU A 201 -59.97 0.01 3.43
N GLY A 202 -59.05 -0.96 3.40
CA GLY A 202 -59.13 -2.15 2.56
C GLY A 202 -58.74 -1.86 1.11
N LYS A 203 -58.08 -2.83 0.44
CA LYS A 203 -57.42 -2.63 -0.87
C LYS A 203 -58.33 -2.03 -1.95
N LYS A 204 -59.59 -2.47 -2.06
CA LYS A 204 -60.54 -1.95 -3.06
C LYS A 204 -60.87 -0.47 -2.83
N ARG A 205 -61.24 -0.12 -1.60
CA ARG A 205 -61.67 1.25 -1.25
C ARG A 205 -60.48 2.21 -1.17
N PHE A 206 -59.31 1.70 -0.81
CA PHE A 206 -58.05 2.44 -0.91
C PHE A 206 -57.77 2.87 -2.35
N GLU A 207 -57.87 1.95 -3.32
CA GLU A 207 -57.66 2.26 -4.73
C GLU A 207 -58.72 3.23 -5.28
N GLU A 208 -60.00 3.02 -4.94
CA GLU A 208 -61.11 3.88 -5.37
C GLU A 208 -60.98 5.33 -4.86
N VAL A 209 -60.53 5.51 -3.61
CA VAL A 209 -60.50 6.83 -2.95
C VAL A 209 -59.15 7.52 -3.12
N LEU A 210 -58.05 6.76 -3.08
CA LEU A 210 -56.69 7.29 -3.01
C LEU A 210 -55.83 6.96 -4.23
N GLY A 211 -56.28 6.10 -5.15
CA GLY A 211 -55.50 5.71 -6.34
C GLY A 211 -55.05 6.90 -7.20
N GLY A 212 -55.88 7.95 -7.30
CA GLY A 212 -55.54 9.18 -8.02
C GLY A 212 -54.53 10.11 -7.32
N TYR A 213 -54.19 9.83 -6.06
CA TYR A 213 -53.25 10.62 -5.26
C TYR A 213 -51.94 9.86 -4.94
N ILE A 214 -51.74 8.69 -5.56
CA ILE A 214 -50.54 7.89 -5.40
C ILE A 214 -49.66 8.08 -6.63
N GLU A 215 -48.55 8.76 -6.42
CA GLU A 215 -47.46 8.79 -7.39
C GLU A 215 -46.44 7.72 -7.01
N LYS A 216 -46.02 6.89 -7.96
CA LYS A 216 -44.85 6.03 -7.81
C LYS A 216 -43.67 6.77 -8.45
N PRO A 217 -42.93 7.59 -7.69
CA PRO A 217 -41.77 8.28 -8.24
C PRO A 217 -40.77 7.25 -8.75
N GLN A 218 -40.07 7.58 -9.83
CA GLN A 218 -38.95 6.77 -10.28
C GLN A 218 -37.92 6.68 -9.15
N GLY A 219 -37.42 5.47 -8.92
CA GLY A 219 -36.37 5.24 -7.93
C GLY A 219 -35.13 6.07 -8.28
N LYS A 220 -34.43 6.55 -7.26
CA LYS A 220 -33.16 7.26 -7.46
C LYS A 220 -32.19 6.35 -8.23
N PRO A 221 -31.46 6.87 -9.25
CA PRO A 221 -30.42 6.11 -9.91
C PRO A 221 -29.40 5.60 -8.89
N THR A 222 -28.95 4.37 -9.06
CA THR A 222 -27.91 3.75 -8.23
C THR A 222 -27.03 2.92 -9.15
N LEU A 223 -25.72 3.12 -9.02
CA LEU A 223 -24.74 2.35 -9.76
C LEU A 223 -24.59 0.98 -9.10
N VAL A 224 -24.67 -0.09 -9.90
CA VAL A 224 -24.58 -1.47 -9.44
C VAL A 224 -23.74 -2.29 -10.43
N PRO A 225 -23.17 -3.42 -10.01
CA PRO A 225 -22.46 -4.31 -10.93
C PRO A 225 -23.37 -4.83 -12.05
N GLU A 226 -22.79 -5.16 -13.21
CA GLU A 226 -23.49 -5.79 -14.35
C GLU A 226 -24.18 -7.12 -14.01
N SER A 227 -23.82 -7.76 -12.90
CA SER A 227 -24.49 -8.96 -12.41
C SER A 227 -25.86 -8.68 -11.78
N ASP A 228 -26.20 -7.42 -11.51
CA ASP A 228 -27.54 -7.02 -11.07
C ASP A 228 -28.55 -7.26 -12.20
N LYS A 229 -29.67 -7.90 -11.87
CA LYS A 229 -30.68 -8.30 -12.86
C LYS A 229 -31.57 -7.15 -13.34
N ARG A 230 -31.50 -5.98 -12.70
CA ARG A 230 -32.32 -4.83 -13.06
C ARG A 230 -31.82 -4.24 -14.38
N PRO A 231 -32.71 -3.83 -15.30
CA PRO A 231 -32.30 -3.23 -16.56
C PRO A 231 -31.61 -1.89 -16.30
N ALA A 232 -30.60 -1.58 -17.12
CA ALA A 232 -29.94 -0.29 -17.11
C ALA A 232 -30.94 0.85 -17.38
N MET A 233 -30.76 1.97 -16.69
CA MET A 233 -31.61 3.15 -16.86
C MET A 233 -31.21 3.89 -18.15
N ASN A 234 -32.18 4.33 -18.96
CA ASN A 234 -31.90 5.21 -20.09
C ASN A 234 -31.38 6.55 -19.58
N THR A 235 -30.27 7.01 -20.17
CA THR A 235 -29.67 8.31 -19.84
C THR A 235 -30.11 9.34 -20.86
N ALA A 236 -30.02 10.63 -20.52
CA ALA A 236 -30.32 11.72 -21.45
C ALA A 236 -29.52 11.61 -22.77
N LYS A 237 -28.34 10.97 -22.75
CA LYS A 237 -27.54 10.72 -23.96
C LYS A 237 -28.20 9.70 -24.90
N ASN A 238 -28.96 8.75 -24.38
CA ASN A 238 -29.71 7.78 -25.18
C ASN A 238 -30.92 8.43 -25.87
N ASP A 239 -31.58 9.37 -25.18
CA ASP A 239 -32.76 10.09 -25.72
C ASP A 239 -32.42 10.97 -26.93
N PHE A 240 -31.17 11.46 -27.07
CA PHE A 240 -30.75 12.26 -28.24
C PHE A 240 -30.30 11.42 -29.44
N ASN A 241 -29.93 10.14 -29.25
CA ASN A 241 -29.48 9.28 -30.34
C ASN A 241 -30.63 8.64 -31.12
N GLU A 242 -31.81 8.45 -30.50
CA GLU A 242 -32.99 7.91 -31.21
C GLU A 242 -33.56 8.86 -32.28
N PHE A 243 -33.14 10.13 -32.33
CA PHE A 243 -33.59 11.10 -33.35
C PHE A 243 -32.69 11.16 -34.60
N GLU A 244 -31.56 10.45 -34.66
CA GLU A 244 -30.66 10.47 -35.84
C GLU A 244 -30.84 9.28 -36.80
N GLU A 245 -31.64 8.26 -36.46
CA GLU A 245 -31.84 7.08 -37.34
C GLU A 245 -32.99 7.20 -38.37
N ASP A 246 -33.74 8.30 -38.38
CA ASP A 246 -34.80 8.58 -39.38
C ASP A 246 -34.40 9.65 -40.42
N LYS A 247 -33.33 9.41 -41.19
CA LYS A 247 -33.02 10.15 -42.43
C LYS A 247 -32.60 9.25 -43.59
#